data_AF-A0A061D8F9-F1
#
_entry.id   AF-A0A061D8F9-F1
#
_cell.length_a   1.000
_cell.length_b   1.000
_cell.length_c   1.000
_cell.angle_alpha   90.00
_cell.angle_beta   90.00
_cell.angle_gamma   90.00
#
_symmetry.space_group_name_H-M   'P 1'
#
loop_
_entity.id
_entity.type
_entity.pdbx_description
1 polymer ?
#
loop_
_entity_poly.entity_id
_entity_poly.type
_entity_poly.pdbx_seq_one_letter_code
_entity_poly.pdbx_strand_id
1 'polypeptide(L)'
;MASIHDCMWRRFAYLLYLYTVIINASAVGAVGGAGDPDVAGKGEKTLAFYANDPECRTRLKSYTTLIAGVDDMKRYLAVLTSVIPKSDSSPEAKEAELRECKNLLKTIQTVIHKDKYDQLANLFAQYDSIKTALQNKGVTRERSAELNKELADLEIQFKNLETYAAALVNINFEVDHKQIIERTQALIEKHRGPKSPQIRRGGKAVLNANTPLPRTMNQQQRKTDEKPSNEMDAQHEEEITTDHIHGMKNTKDSSGHAALGIMVINTMVAIGLMAAF
;
A
#
# COMPACT_ATOMS: atom_id res chain seq x y z
N MET A 1 32.27 2.85 26.52
CA MET A 1 32.23 1.40 26.22
C MET A 1 30.86 0.89 26.61
N ALA A 2 30.07 0.35 25.68
CA ALA A 2 28.76 -0.21 26.02
C ALA A 2 28.96 -1.50 26.83
N SER A 3 28.20 -1.65 27.92
CA SER A 3 28.25 -2.84 28.77
C SER A 3 28.02 -4.10 27.93
N ILE A 4 28.79 -5.16 28.19
CA ILE A 4 28.62 -6.48 27.57
C ILE A 4 27.15 -6.95 27.70
N HIS A 5 26.47 -6.53 28.77
CA HIS A 5 25.06 -6.80 29.02
C HIS A 5 24.13 -6.19 27.95
N ASP A 6 24.37 -4.97 27.50
CA ASP A 6 23.55 -4.30 26.47
C ASP A 6 23.73 -4.95 25.10
N CYS A 7 24.94 -5.41 24.80
CA CYS A 7 25.23 -6.14 23.56
C CYS A 7 24.55 -7.50 23.53
N MET A 8 24.50 -8.20 24.66
CA MET A 8 23.77 -9.47 24.79
C MET A 8 22.26 -9.27 24.68
N TRP A 9 21.70 -8.25 25.34
CA TRP A 9 20.26 -8.02 25.34
C TRP A 9 19.69 -7.72 23.95
N ARG A 10 20.40 -6.91 23.16
CA ARG A 10 20.00 -6.60 21.77
C ARG A 10 20.05 -7.83 20.85
N ARG A 11 21.04 -8.71 21.05
CA ARG A 11 21.12 -9.98 20.30
C ARG A 11 19.98 -10.93 20.68
N PHE A 12 19.63 -10.98 21.97
CA PHE A 12 18.53 -11.81 22.45
C PHE A 12 17.16 -11.33 21.92
N ALA A 13 16.91 -10.02 21.95
CA ALA A 13 15.68 -9.43 21.39
C ALA A 13 15.54 -9.70 19.89
N TYR A 14 16.65 -9.61 19.13
CA TYR A 14 16.67 -9.89 17.70
C TYR A 14 16.41 -11.38 17.38
N LEU A 15 16.92 -12.29 18.22
CA LEU A 15 16.64 -13.73 18.10
C LEU A 15 15.19 -14.07 18.43
N LEU A 16 14.60 -13.44 19.45
CA LEU A 16 13.16 -13.60 19.75
C LEU A 16 12.28 -13.06 18.61
N TYR A 17 12.64 -11.93 18.01
CA TYR A 17 11.96 -11.38 16.85
C TYR A 17 12.05 -12.33 15.64
N LEU A 18 13.23 -12.83 15.31
CA LEU A 18 13.39 -13.82 14.23
C LEU A 18 12.63 -15.12 14.52
N TYR A 19 12.64 -15.60 15.76
CA TYR A 19 11.93 -16.79 16.19
C TYR A 19 10.41 -16.65 16.02
N THR A 20 9.84 -15.50 16.42
CA THR A 20 8.41 -15.24 16.23
C THR A 20 8.03 -15.12 14.76
N VAL A 21 8.87 -14.51 13.92
CA VAL A 21 8.65 -14.47 12.46
C VAL A 21 8.69 -15.88 11.85
N ILE A 22 9.65 -16.72 12.25
CA ILE A 22 9.79 -18.09 11.73
C ILE A 22 8.62 -18.97 12.19
N ILE A 23 8.23 -18.93 13.47
CA ILE A 23 7.12 -19.75 13.98
C ILE A 23 5.78 -19.32 13.40
N ASN A 24 5.55 -18.02 13.24
CA ASN A 24 4.33 -17.55 12.58
C ASN A 24 4.30 -17.93 11.09
N ALA A 25 5.47 -18.10 10.46
CA ALA A 25 5.58 -18.58 9.08
C ALA A 25 5.45 -20.11 8.95
N SER A 26 5.81 -20.90 9.97
CA SER A 26 5.76 -22.37 9.95
C SER A 26 4.49 -22.98 10.57
N ALA A 27 3.62 -22.18 11.20
CA ALA A 27 2.31 -22.63 11.69
C ALA A 27 1.22 -22.76 10.58
N VAL A 28 1.57 -22.51 9.31
CA VAL A 28 0.71 -22.77 8.15
C VAL A 28 1.04 -24.15 7.61
N GLY A 29 0.51 -25.22 8.24
CA GLY A 29 0.68 -26.55 7.66
C GLY A 29 0.55 -27.73 8.61
N ALA A 30 -0.57 -27.87 9.31
CA ALA A 30 -1.05 -29.18 9.71
C ALA A 30 -2.58 -29.17 9.61
N VAL A 31 -3.10 -29.79 8.54
CA VAL A 31 -4.52 -30.11 8.41
C VAL A 31 -4.86 -31.10 9.52
N GLY A 32 -5.30 -30.56 10.65
CA GLY A 32 -5.70 -31.31 11.84
C GLY A 32 -7.05 -31.97 11.64
N GLY A 33 -7.14 -33.21 12.10
CA GLY A 33 -8.24 -34.15 11.86
C GLY A 33 -9.60 -33.72 12.42
N ALA A 34 -10.62 -34.38 11.89
CA ALA A 34 -12.02 -34.23 12.25
C ALA A 34 -12.24 -34.56 13.73
N GLY A 35 -12.59 -33.56 14.55
CA GLY A 35 -13.04 -33.85 15.92
C GLY A 35 -13.14 -32.68 16.90
N ASP A 36 -12.68 -31.48 16.58
CA ASP A 36 -12.72 -30.36 17.54
C ASP A 36 -13.72 -29.26 17.12
N PRO A 37 -14.87 -29.12 17.81
CA PRO A 37 -15.89 -28.14 17.46
C PRO A 37 -15.59 -26.70 17.92
N ASP A 38 -14.47 -26.44 18.61
CA ASP A 38 -14.13 -25.10 19.12
C ASP A 38 -12.99 -24.38 18.36
N VAL A 39 -12.46 -24.99 17.28
CA VAL A 39 -11.71 -24.22 16.28
C VAL A 39 -12.74 -23.54 15.38
N ALA A 40 -13.35 -22.46 15.87
CA ALA A 40 -14.03 -21.50 15.02
C ALA A 40 -13.02 -21.06 13.96
N GLY A 41 -13.07 -21.74 12.82
CA GLY A 41 -12.06 -21.63 11.78
C GLY A 41 -11.84 -20.16 11.50
N LYS A 42 -10.59 -19.71 11.59
CA LYS A 42 -10.21 -18.41 11.06
C LYS A 42 -10.58 -18.44 9.57
N GLY A 43 -11.79 -17.99 9.25
CA GLY A 43 -12.26 -17.91 7.89
C GLY A 43 -11.21 -17.16 7.09
N GLU A 44 -10.91 -17.67 5.90
CA GLU A 44 -10.00 -17.03 4.96
C GLU A 44 -10.44 -15.57 4.81
N LYS A 45 -9.55 -14.63 5.16
CA LYS A 45 -9.89 -13.21 5.12
C LYS A 45 -9.69 -12.73 3.69
N THR A 46 -10.80 -12.48 3.02
CA THR A 46 -10.80 -12.10 1.60
C THR A 46 -10.29 -10.67 1.36
N LEU A 47 -10.02 -10.31 0.10
CA LEU A 47 -9.69 -8.93 -0.29
C LEU A 47 -10.76 -7.95 0.21
N ALA A 48 -12.03 -8.33 0.07
CA ALA A 48 -13.17 -7.53 0.52
C ALA A 48 -13.15 -7.27 2.04
N PHE A 49 -12.67 -8.21 2.85
CA PHE A 49 -12.56 -8.02 4.30
C PHE A 49 -11.62 -6.85 4.63
N TYR A 50 -10.43 -6.82 4.03
CA TYR A 50 -9.45 -5.76 4.32
C TYR A 50 -9.71 -4.46 3.57
N ALA A 51 -10.17 -4.52 2.31
CA ALA A 51 -10.40 -3.35 1.50
C ALA A 51 -11.60 -2.50 1.98
N ASN A 52 -12.58 -3.13 2.62
CA ASN A 52 -13.72 -2.43 3.23
C ASN A 52 -13.46 -1.98 4.67
N ASP A 53 -12.33 -2.37 5.27
CA ASP A 53 -11.99 -1.98 6.64
C ASP A 53 -11.29 -0.60 6.66
N PRO A 54 -11.92 0.45 7.22
CA PRO A 54 -11.39 1.81 7.17
C PRO A 54 -10.08 1.98 7.95
N GLU A 55 -9.87 1.18 8.99
CA GLU A 55 -8.65 1.22 9.79
C GLU A 55 -7.45 0.67 9.00
N CYS A 56 -7.61 -0.49 8.36
CA CYS A 56 -6.62 -1.09 7.46
C CYS A 56 -6.21 -0.11 6.36
N ARG A 57 -7.18 0.57 5.73
CA ARG A 57 -6.90 1.58 4.70
C ARG A 57 -6.13 2.78 5.23
N THR A 58 -6.53 3.27 6.41
CA THR A 58 -5.85 4.40 7.06
C THR A 58 -4.40 4.04 7.37
N ARG A 59 -4.18 2.86 7.96
CA ARG A 59 -2.83 2.34 8.26
C ARG A 59 -2.01 2.11 7.00
N LEU A 60 -2.59 1.53 5.94
CA LEU A 60 -1.91 1.37 4.65
C LEU A 60 -1.44 2.73 4.09
N LYS A 61 -2.29 3.76 4.15
CA LYS A 61 -1.97 5.11 3.69
C LYS A 61 -0.88 5.77 4.54
N SER A 62 -0.98 5.70 5.86
CA SER A 62 0.04 6.21 6.78
C SER A 62 1.38 5.52 6.56
N TYR A 63 1.36 4.20 6.42
CA TYR A 63 2.55 3.39 6.24
C TYR A 63 3.22 3.59 4.88
N THR A 64 2.45 3.65 3.78
CA THR A 64 3.00 4.00 2.44
C THR A 64 3.62 5.39 2.42
N THR A 65 3.04 6.36 3.14
CA THR A 65 3.62 7.70 3.32
C THR A 65 4.93 7.64 4.10
N LEU A 66 4.97 6.89 5.20
CA LEU A 66 6.17 6.70 6.02
C LEU A 66 7.35 6.16 5.20
N ILE A 67 7.09 5.19 4.32
CA ILE A 67 8.14 4.51 3.55
C ILE A 67 8.41 5.14 2.17
N ALA A 68 7.77 6.24 1.81
CA ALA A 68 7.89 6.84 0.48
C ALA A 68 9.35 7.21 0.10
N GLY A 69 10.15 7.65 1.07
CA GLY A 69 11.56 8.04 0.87
C GLY A 69 12.58 6.91 1.00
N VAL A 70 12.15 5.65 1.19
CA VAL A 70 13.04 4.55 1.52
C VAL A 70 14.01 4.20 0.39
N ASP A 71 13.60 4.31 -0.88
CA ASP A 71 14.48 4.00 -2.00
C ASP A 71 15.59 5.04 -2.18
N ASP A 72 15.30 6.32 -1.90
CA ASP A 72 16.32 7.36 -1.83
C ASP A 72 17.29 7.09 -0.68
N MET A 73 16.79 6.69 0.50
CA MET A 73 17.64 6.30 1.63
C MET A 73 18.57 5.14 1.27
N LYS A 74 18.05 4.08 0.60
CA LYS A 74 18.89 2.97 0.12
C LYS A 74 20.00 3.46 -0.81
N ARG A 75 19.67 4.33 -1.76
CA ARG A 75 20.65 4.91 -2.70
C ARG A 75 21.71 5.73 -1.95
N TYR A 76 21.30 6.56 -0.99
CA TYR A 76 22.23 7.35 -0.17
C TYR A 76 23.13 6.46 0.68
N LEU A 77 22.60 5.45 1.37
CA LEU A 77 23.41 4.50 2.15
C LEU A 77 24.41 3.74 1.27
N ALA A 78 24.03 3.36 0.05
CA ALA A 78 24.96 2.74 -0.91
C ALA A 78 26.12 3.70 -1.27
N VAL A 79 25.82 4.99 -1.50
CA VAL A 79 26.84 6.01 -1.74
C VAL A 79 27.74 6.19 -0.52
N LEU A 80 27.18 6.31 0.69
CA LEU A 80 27.96 6.46 1.93
C LEU A 80 28.91 5.29 2.16
N THR A 81 28.47 4.07 1.84
CA THR A 81 29.32 2.86 1.91
C THR A 81 30.60 2.99 1.06
N SER A 82 30.56 3.76 -0.03
CA SER A 82 31.71 4.03 -0.91
C SER A 82 32.55 5.26 -0.49
N VAL A 83 31.95 6.21 0.22
CA VAL A 83 32.58 7.48 0.62
C VAL A 83 33.27 7.39 1.97
N ILE A 84 32.66 6.72 2.96
CA ILE A 84 33.21 6.57 4.32
C ILE A 84 34.66 6.07 4.35
N PRO A 85 35.09 5.06 3.55
CA PRO A 85 36.47 4.62 3.55
C PRO A 85 37.49 5.72 3.16
N LYS A 86 37.04 6.70 2.37
CA LYS A 86 37.84 7.81 1.83
C LYS A 86 37.83 9.07 2.70
N SER A 87 37.10 9.08 3.83
CA SER A 87 37.07 10.25 4.71
C SER A 87 38.41 10.45 5.44
N ASP A 88 38.61 11.60 6.08
CA ASP A 88 39.80 11.86 6.91
C ASP A 88 39.62 11.38 8.37
N SER A 89 38.52 10.67 8.68
CA SER A 89 38.24 10.13 10.02
C SER A 89 39.25 9.05 10.43
N SER A 90 39.34 8.76 11.74
CA SER A 90 40.19 7.67 12.23
C SER A 90 39.73 6.31 11.66
N PRO A 91 40.63 5.31 11.53
CA PRO A 91 40.28 3.97 11.05
C PRO A 91 39.12 3.34 11.83
N GLU A 92 39.10 3.47 13.15
CA GLU A 92 38.06 2.92 14.03
C GLU A 92 36.70 3.59 13.78
N ALA A 93 36.71 4.92 13.60
CA ALA A 93 35.51 5.67 13.27
C ALA A 93 34.93 5.27 11.91
N LYS A 94 35.79 5.11 10.89
CA LYS A 94 35.40 4.64 9.56
C LYS A 94 34.76 3.25 9.62
N GLU A 95 35.37 2.33 10.34
CA GLU A 95 34.86 0.96 10.45
C GLU A 95 33.49 0.93 11.14
N ALA A 96 33.33 1.68 12.24
CA ALA A 96 32.07 1.77 12.97
C ALA A 96 30.95 2.36 12.10
N GLU A 97 31.20 3.47 11.41
CA GLU A 97 30.23 4.11 10.51
C GLU A 97 29.88 3.22 9.31
N LEU A 98 30.88 2.58 8.69
CA LEU A 98 30.66 1.68 7.58
C LEU A 98 29.82 0.46 8.00
N ARG A 99 30.06 -0.07 9.19
CA ARG A 99 29.28 -1.18 9.77
C ARG A 99 27.84 -0.76 10.03
N GLU A 100 27.63 0.42 10.60
CA GLU A 100 26.29 0.98 10.81
C GLU A 100 25.55 1.18 9.48
N CYS A 101 26.20 1.78 8.49
CA CYS A 101 25.64 2.03 7.15
C CYS A 101 25.22 0.72 6.47
N LYS A 102 26.09 -0.31 6.48
CA LYS A 102 25.78 -1.63 5.93
C LYS A 102 24.63 -2.31 6.65
N ASN A 103 24.59 -2.21 7.98
CA ASN A 103 23.51 -2.79 8.78
C ASN A 103 22.17 -2.12 8.45
N LEU A 104 22.11 -0.79 8.41
CA LEU A 104 20.89 -0.05 8.06
C LEU A 104 20.42 -0.36 6.64
N LEU A 105 21.34 -0.41 5.67
CA LEU A 105 21.01 -0.77 4.29
C LEU A 105 20.38 -2.16 4.23
N LYS A 106 20.98 -3.14 4.89
CA LYS A 106 20.45 -4.50 4.98
C LYS A 106 19.08 -4.51 5.65
N THR A 107 18.93 -3.87 6.81
CA THR A 107 17.66 -3.80 7.55
C THR A 107 16.55 -3.20 6.69
N ILE A 108 16.80 -2.07 6.02
CA ILE A 108 15.82 -1.43 5.14
C ILE A 108 15.43 -2.35 3.98
N GLN A 109 16.37 -3.08 3.39
CA GLN A 109 16.09 -4.02 2.30
C GLN A 109 15.27 -5.24 2.75
N THR A 110 15.52 -5.74 3.96
CA THR A 110 14.89 -6.98 4.45
C THR A 110 13.58 -6.75 5.19
N VAL A 111 13.41 -5.60 5.84
CA VAL A 111 12.25 -5.32 6.71
C VAL A 111 11.21 -4.46 5.99
N ILE A 112 11.64 -3.53 5.13
CA ILE A 112 10.73 -2.60 4.45
C ILE A 112 10.44 -3.08 3.03
N HIS A 113 9.37 -3.87 2.90
CA HIS A 113 8.86 -4.39 1.63
C HIS A 113 7.97 -3.38 0.88
N LYS A 114 8.52 -2.20 0.56
CA LYS A 114 7.76 -1.08 -0.05
C LYS A 114 6.93 -1.51 -1.27
N ASP A 115 7.51 -2.31 -2.15
CA ASP A 115 6.85 -2.82 -3.35
C ASP A 115 5.56 -3.60 -3.06
N LYS A 116 5.51 -4.33 -1.94
CA LYS A 116 4.35 -5.13 -1.53
C LYS A 116 3.21 -4.26 -1.03
N TYR A 117 3.53 -3.20 -0.28
CA TYR A 117 2.52 -2.25 0.18
C TYR A 117 2.00 -1.35 -0.94
N ASP A 118 2.86 -0.97 -1.90
CA ASP A 118 2.43 -0.27 -3.11
C ASP A 118 1.49 -1.15 -3.96
N GLN A 119 1.80 -2.44 -4.13
CA GLN A 119 0.93 -3.41 -4.80
C GLN A 119 -0.41 -3.57 -4.06
N LEU A 120 -0.40 -3.66 -2.74
CA LEU A 120 -1.61 -3.78 -1.94
C LEU A 120 -2.50 -2.53 -2.06
N ALA A 121 -1.92 -1.33 -2.04
CA ALA A 121 -2.65 -0.09 -2.26
C ALA A 121 -3.31 -0.04 -3.65
N ASN A 122 -2.59 -0.50 -4.67
CA ASN A 122 -3.13 -0.61 -6.03
C ASN A 122 -4.27 -1.64 -6.13
N LEU A 123 -4.18 -2.79 -5.46
CA LEU A 123 -5.27 -3.76 -5.39
C LEU A 123 -6.53 -3.18 -4.73
N PHE A 124 -6.38 -2.43 -3.63
CA PHE A 124 -7.51 -1.80 -2.97
C PHE A 124 -8.18 -0.75 -3.86
N ALA A 125 -7.39 0.02 -4.62
CA ALA A 125 -7.93 0.98 -5.58
C ALA A 125 -8.70 0.30 -6.73
N GLN A 126 -8.17 -0.81 -7.27
CA GLN A 126 -8.87 -1.58 -8.30
C GLN A 126 -10.15 -2.22 -7.77
N TYR A 127 -10.12 -2.78 -6.57
CA TYR A 127 -11.30 -3.33 -5.89
C TYR A 127 -12.40 -2.27 -5.75
N ASP A 128 -12.05 -1.07 -5.28
CA ASP A 128 -13.02 0.04 -5.16
C ASP A 128 -13.62 0.41 -6.52
N SER A 129 -12.78 0.50 -7.56
CA SER A 129 -13.23 0.83 -8.91
C SER A 129 -14.25 -0.20 -9.43
N ILE A 130 -13.97 -1.51 -9.26
CA ILE A 130 -14.88 -2.58 -9.66
C ILE A 130 -16.17 -2.55 -8.82
N LYS A 131 -16.05 -2.36 -7.50
CA LYS A 131 -17.19 -2.27 -6.58
C LYS A 131 -18.12 -1.11 -6.96
N THR A 132 -17.56 0.07 -7.23
CA THR A 132 -18.33 1.23 -7.71
C THR A 132 -18.98 0.93 -9.05
N ALA A 133 -18.24 0.33 -9.99
CA ALA A 133 -18.78 -0.04 -11.30
C ALA A 133 -19.97 -1.00 -11.18
N LEU A 134 -19.89 -2.02 -10.32
CA LEU A 134 -20.98 -2.97 -10.05
C LEU A 134 -22.21 -2.32 -9.39
N GLN A 135 -22.03 -1.22 -8.66
CA GLN A 135 -23.12 -0.49 -7.99
C GLN A 135 -23.84 0.51 -8.91
N ASN A 136 -23.28 0.81 -10.09
CA ASN A 136 -23.88 1.75 -11.02
C ASN A 136 -25.20 1.22 -11.58
N LYS A 137 -26.21 2.09 -11.66
CA LYS A 137 -27.49 1.76 -12.33
C LYS A 137 -27.22 1.58 -13.82
N GLY A 138 -27.76 0.51 -14.42
CA GLY A 138 -27.64 0.26 -15.85
C GLY A 138 -26.42 -0.57 -16.28
N VAL A 139 -25.70 -1.19 -15.34
CA VAL A 139 -24.70 -2.21 -15.69
C VAL A 139 -25.39 -3.37 -16.40
N THR A 140 -24.96 -3.66 -17.62
CA THR A 140 -25.47 -4.81 -18.39
C THR A 140 -25.04 -6.12 -17.73
N ARG A 141 -25.74 -7.20 -18.05
CA ARG A 141 -25.41 -8.53 -17.52
C ARG A 141 -24.01 -8.96 -17.93
N GLU A 142 -23.63 -8.68 -19.18
CA GLU A 142 -22.32 -8.98 -19.74
C GLU A 142 -21.21 -8.24 -18.99
N ARG A 143 -21.39 -6.93 -18.78
CA ARG A 143 -20.40 -6.12 -18.04
C ARG A 143 -20.31 -6.54 -16.56
N SER A 144 -21.43 -6.90 -15.95
CA SER A 144 -21.44 -7.45 -14.58
C SER A 144 -20.65 -8.77 -14.49
N ALA A 145 -20.83 -9.67 -15.44
CA ALA A 145 -20.07 -10.92 -15.49
C ALA A 145 -18.56 -10.68 -15.66
N GLU A 146 -18.17 -9.72 -16.50
CA GLU A 146 -16.78 -9.31 -16.69
C GLU A 146 -16.18 -8.72 -15.40
N LEU A 147 -16.89 -7.78 -14.75
CA LEU A 147 -16.45 -7.18 -13.49
C LEU A 147 -16.32 -8.21 -12.35
N ASN A 148 -17.22 -9.20 -12.29
CA ASN A 148 -17.12 -10.29 -11.32
C ASN A 148 -15.91 -11.19 -11.60
N LYS A 149 -15.56 -11.40 -12.88
CA LYS A 149 -14.34 -12.10 -13.26
C LYS A 149 -13.09 -11.32 -12.85
N GLU A 150 -13.04 -10.02 -13.15
CA GLU A 150 -11.96 -9.13 -12.71
C GLU A 150 -11.79 -9.18 -11.17
N LEU A 151 -12.89 -9.20 -10.41
CA LEU A 151 -12.87 -9.30 -8.95
C LEU A 151 -12.28 -10.65 -8.47
N ALA A 152 -12.62 -11.76 -9.13
CA ALA A 152 -12.03 -13.06 -8.82
C ALA A 152 -10.51 -13.09 -9.11
N ASP A 153 -10.07 -12.45 -10.19
CA ASP A 153 -8.65 -12.33 -10.54
C ASP A 153 -7.89 -11.46 -9.50
N LEU A 154 -8.52 -10.40 -8.98
CA LEU A 154 -7.94 -9.60 -7.88
C LEU A 154 -7.83 -10.41 -6.59
N GLU A 155 -8.80 -11.27 -6.28
CA GLU A 155 -8.76 -12.13 -5.10
C GLU A 155 -7.55 -13.09 -5.15
N ILE A 156 -7.28 -13.68 -6.32
CA ILE A 156 -6.11 -14.55 -6.53
C ILE A 156 -4.81 -13.77 -6.32
N GLN A 157 -4.69 -12.55 -6.85
CA GLN A 157 -3.53 -11.69 -6.63
C GLN A 157 -3.36 -11.33 -5.15
N PHE A 158 -4.48 -11.05 -4.47
CA PHE A 158 -4.51 -10.68 -3.06
C PHE A 158 -3.98 -11.79 -2.15
N LYS A 159 -4.18 -13.07 -2.47
CA LYS A 159 -3.64 -14.19 -1.65
C LYS A 159 -2.13 -14.07 -1.38
N ASN A 160 -1.37 -13.56 -2.34
CA ASN A 160 0.09 -13.35 -2.19
C ASN A 160 0.45 -12.15 -1.31
N LEU A 161 -0.53 -11.28 -1.02
CA LEU A 161 -0.39 -10.05 -0.24
C LEU A 161 -1.20 -10.06 1.07
N GLU A 162 -1.98 -11.12 1.32
CA GLU A 162 -2.83 -11.22 2.51
C GLU A 162 -2.03 -11.06 3.79
N THR A 163 -0.83 -11.65 3.87
CA THR A 163 0.05 -11.52 5.04
C THR A 163 0.43 -10.07 5.32
N TYR A 164 0.60 -9.23 4.31
CA TYR A 164 0.91 -7.79 4.46
C TYR A 164 -0.32 -7.00 4.91
N ALA A 165 -1.51 -7.32 4.39
CA ALA A 165 -2.76 -6.73 4.84
C ALA A 165 -3.08 -7.12 6.30
N ALA A 166 -2.90 -8.40 6.64
CA ALA A 166 -3.02 -8.91 8.01
C ALA A 166 -2.03 -8.22 8.95
N ALA A 167 -0.81 -7.98 8.47
CA ALA A 167 0.21 -7.23 9.20
C ALA A 167 -0.32 -5.85 9.59
N LEU A 168 -0.89 -5.09 8.65
CA LEU A 168 -1.39 -3.73 8.91
C LEU A 168 -2.47 -3.71 10.00
N VAL A 169 -3.30 -4.76 10.09
CA VAL A 169 -4.34 -4.85 11.11
C VAL A 169 -3.75 -5.23 12.48
N ASN A 170 -2.80 -6.16 12.52
CA ASN A 170 -2.38 -6.79 13.78
C ASN A 170 -1.14 -6.17 14.42
N ILE A 171 -0.29 -5.46 13.67
CA ILE A 171 1.03 -5.03 14.12
C ILE A 171 1.20 -3.53 13.92
N ASN A 172 1.76 -2.87 14.93
CA ASN A 172 2.10 -1.45 14.87
C ASN A 172 3.47 -1.22 14.20
N PHE A 173 3.58 -1.53 12.90
CA PHE A 173 4.82 -1.34 12.13
C PHE A 173 5.31 0.09 12.11
N GLU A 174 4.41 1.05 12.31
CA GLU A 174 4.76 2.46 12.29
C GLU A 174 5.84 2.76 13.32
N VAL A 175 5.80 2.17 14.51
CA VAL A 175 6.80 2.42 15.56
C VAL A 175 8.18 1.88 15.17
N ASP A 176 8.25 0.59 14.83
CA ASP A 176 9.52 -0.08 14.55
C ASP A 176 10.18 0.48 13.29
N HIS A 177 9.40 0.69 12.22
CA HIS A 177 9.96 1.16 10.95
C HIS A 177 10.28 2.65 10.99
N LYS A 178 9.52 3.46 11.75
CA LYS A 178 9.86 4.86 11.98
C LYS A 178 11.21 5.01 12.64
N GLN A 179 11.54 4.18 13.64
CA GLN A 179 12.85 4.24 14.28
C GLN A 179 13.98 3.92 13.29
N ILE A 180 13.81 2.91 12.43
CA ILE A 180 14.78 2.57 11.38
C ILE A 180 14.96 3.75 10.41
N ILE A 181 13.86 4.38 9.98
CA ILE A 181 13.86 5.52 9.08
C ILE A 181 14.54 6.73 9.72
N GLU A 182 14.19 7.09 10.95
CA GLU A 182 14.77 8.21 11.68
C GLU A 182 16.29 8.02 11.89
N ARG A 183 16.71 6.81 12.28
CA ARG A 183 18.14 6.50 12.43
C ARG A 183 18.88 6.61 11.10
N THR A 184 18.25 6.16 10.01
CA THR A 184 18.82 6.28 8.67
C THR A 184 18.94 7.74 8.23
N GLN A 185 17.91 8.55 8.45
CA GLN A 185 17.93 9.98 8.18
C GLN A 185 19.03 10.68 8.99
N ALA A 186 19.17 10.36 10.28
CA ALA A 186 20.21 10.93 11.13
C ALA A 186 21.62 10.62 10.59
N LEU A 187 21.87 9.38 10.15
CA LEU A 187 23.15 9.01 9.53
C LEU A 187 23.38 9.77 8.21
N ILE A 188 22.36 9.90 7.35
CA ILE A 188 22.45 10.64 6.10
C ILE A 188 22.76 12.12 6.34
N GLU A 189 22.06 12.76 7.28
CA GLU A 189 22.26 14.18 7.60
C GLU A 189 23.63 14.43 8.24
N LYS A 190 24.15 13.50 9.06
CA LYS A 190 25.52 13.55 9.58
C LYS A 190 26.57 13.65 8.46
N HIS A 191 26.35 12.96 7.33
CA HIS A 191 27.30 12.93 6.21
C HIS A 191 27.04 13.98 5.12
N ARG A 192 25.87 14.63 5.09
CA ARG A 192 25.60 15.74 4.16
C ARG A 192 26.40 17.01 4.49
N GLY A 193 27.12 17.02 5.61
CA GLY A 193 27.82 18.19 6.13
C GLY A 193 26.83 19.22 6.69
N PRO A 194 27.32 20.31 7.30
CA PRO A 194 26.47 21.44 7.63
C PRO A 194 25.77 21.86 6.34
N LYS A 195 24.42 21.84 6.34
CA LYS A 195 23.68 22.50 5.27
C LYS A 195 24.24 23.91 5.21
N SER A 196 25.01 24.21 4.16
CA SER A 196 25.54 25.55 3.93
C SER A 196 24.38 26.49 4.23
N PRO A 197 24.54 27.42 5.20
CA PRO A 197 23.43 28.20 5.72
C PRO A 197 22.68 28.68 4.51
N GLN A 198 21.42 28.23 4.36
CA GLN A 198 20.57 28.66 3.26
C GLN A 198 20.71 30.17 3.26
N ILE A 199 21.46 30.71 2.29
CA ILE A 199 21.63 32.14 2.14
C ILE A 199 20.20 32.61 2.05
N ARG A 200 19.73 33.27 3.11
CA ARG A 200 18.36 33.75 3.19
C ARG A 200 18.19 34.52 1.90
N ARG A 201 17.36 34.00 1.00
CA ARG A 201 16.87 34.72 -0.18
C ARG A 201 15.89 35.80 0.32
N GLY A 202 16.34 36.59 1.29
CA GLY A 202 15.77 37.83 1.78
C GLY A 202 16.46 38.96 1.03
N GLY A 203 16.26 38.96 -0.27
CA GLY A 203 16.63 40.04 -1.16
C GLY A 203 15.64 39.98 -2.30
N LYS A 204 14.60 40.82 -2.21
CA LYS A 204 13.90 41.29 -3.41
C LYS A 204 14.99 41.87 -4.31
N ALA A 205 15.50 41.07 -5.23
CA ALA A 205 16.23 41.58 -6.37
C ALA A 205 15.21 42.40 -7.16
N VAL A 206 15.33 43.71 -7.02
CA VAL A 206 14.77 44.65 -8.00
C VAL A 206 15.31 44.18 -9.35
N LEU A 207 14.39 43.68 -10.17
CA LEU A 207 14.61 43.35 -11.57
C LEU A 207 15.03 44.64 -12.28
N ASN A 208 16.34 44.83 -12.45
CA ASN A 208 16.84 45.72 -13.48
C ASN A 208 16.90 44.89 -14.76
N ALA A 209 15.87 45.03 -15.60
CA ALA A 209 15.87 44.55 -16.96
C ALA A 209 17.01 45.27 -17.69
N ASN A 210 18.01 44.53 -18.20
CA ASN A 210 18.81 44.84 -19.41
C ASN A 210 20.11 44.02 -19.53
N THR A 211 20.09 42.70 -19.28
CA THR A 211 21.23 41.85 -19.73
C THR A 211 20.70 40.59 -20.42
N PRO A 212 20.98 40.40 -21.73
CA PRO A 212 20.53 39.22 -22.46
C PRO A 212 21.38 37.99 -22.08
N LEU A 213 20.72 36.91 -21.67
CA LEU A 213 21.33 35.58 -21.57
C LEU A 213 21.06 34.80 -22.88
N PRO A 214 21.97 33.89 -23.29
CA PRO A 214 21.97 33.32 -24.62
C PRO A 214 20.90 32.25 -24.80
N ARG A 215 20.23 32.32 -25.95
CA ARG A 215 19.31 31.33 -26.49
C ARG A 215 20.02 29.98 -26.70
N THR A 216 19.49 28.93 -26.10
CA THR A 216 19.66 27.57 -26.60
C THR A 216 18.35 27.12 -27.22
N MET A 217 18.37 26.98 -28.55
CA MET A 217 17.29 26.43 -29.37
C MET A 217 17.18 24.91 -29.15
N ASN A 218 15.98 24.41 -28.88
CA ASN A 218 15.33 23.41 -29.74
C ASN A 218 13.92 23.08 -29.20
N GLN A 219 12.91 23.55 -29.91
CA GLN A 219 11.52 23.13 -29.74
C GLN A 219 10.99 22.81 -31.14
N GLN A 220 10.88 21.51 -31.43
CA GLN A 220 10.31 21.02 -32.67
C GLN A 220 8.80 20.92 -32.49
N GLN A 221 8.09 21.87 -33.09
CA GLN A 221 6.64 21.91 -33.21
C GLN A 221 6.12 20.75 -34.09
N ARG A 222 5.09 20.04 -33.60
CA ARG A 222 4.08 19.42 -34.45
C ARG A 222 2.74 20.08 -34.15
N LYS A 223 2.22 20.80 -35.15
CA LYS A 223 0.84 21.28 -35.28
C LYS A 223 -0.04 20.21 -35.94
N THR A 224 -1.35 20.52 -35.98
CA THR A 224 -2.37 20.12 -36.99
C THR A 224 -3.34 19.05 -36.46
N ASP A 225 -4.67 19.21 -36.42
CA ASP A 225 -5.60 20.31 -36.74
C ASP A 225 -6.90 20.10 -35.93
N GLU A 226 -7.55 21.19 -35.51
CA GLU A 226 -8.94 21.23 -35.02
C GLU A 226 -9.91 21.41 -36.19
N LYS A 227 -11.03 20.68 -36.17
CA LYS A 227 -12.17 20.84 -37.07
C LYS A 227 -13.43 21.08 -36.23
N PRO A 228 -14.21 22.15 -36.46
CA PRO A 228 -15.49 22.38 -35.80
C PRO A 228 -16.66 21.86 -36.66
N SER A 229 -17.73 21.36 -36.03
CA SER A 229 -19.04 21.21 -36.67
C SER A 229 -20.15 20.89 -35.67
N ASN A 230 -21.12 21.81 -35.60
CA ASN A 230 -22.58 21.64 -35.38
C ASN A 230 -23.12 21.37 -33.96
N GLU A 231 -23.46 22.46 -33.28
CA GLU A 231 -24.83 23.01 -33.17
C GLU A 231 -25.99 22.08 -33.60
N MET A 232 -26.85 21.71 -32.64
CA MET A 232 -28.28 21.53 -32.88
C MET A 232 -29.05 21.76 -31.57
N ASP A 233 -29.86 22.82 -31.58
CA ASP A 233 -30.93 23.10 -30.64
C ASP A 233 -32.02 22.02 -30.67
N ALA A 234 -32.58 21.72 -29.51
CA ALA A 234 -33.98 21.31 -29.39
C ALA A 234 -34.51 21.71 -28.01
N GLN A 235 -35.38 22.72 -28.01
CA GLN A 235 -36.32 23.02 -26.95
C GLN A 235 -37.29 21.84 -26.77
N HIS A 236 -37.63 21.48 -25.53
CA HIS A 236 -39.02 21.23 -25.19
C HIS A 236 -39.29 21.51 -23.71
N GLU A 237 -40.32 22.32 -23.49
CA GLU A 237 -40.99 22.63 -22.24
C GLU A 237 -41.84 21.44 -21.73
N GLU A 238 -42.51 21.68 -20.61
CA GLU A 238 -43.60 20.93 -19.97
C GLU A 238 -43.17 19.77 -19.05
N GLU A 239 -43.70 19.59 -17.84
CA GLU A 239 -44.84 20.19 -17.14
C GLU A 239 -44.70 19.85 -15.65
N ILE A 240 -45.14 20.77 -14.79
CA ILE A 240 -45.29 20.56 -13.35
C ILE A 240 -46.57 19.77 -13.13
N THR A 241 -46.48 18.58 -12.55
CA THR A 241 -47.63 17.93 -11.90
C THR A 241 -47.27 17.55 -10.47
N THR A 242 -47.75 18.39 -9.56
CA THR A 242 -48.07 18.02 -8.19
C THR A 242 -49.14 16.94 -8.20
N ASP A 243 -48.94 15.84 -7.46
CA ASP A 243 -50.07 15.20 -6.80
C ASP A 243 -49.69 14.46 -5.51
N HIS A 244 -50.53 14.72 -4.51
CA HIS A 244 -50.61 14.10 -3.21
C HIS A 244 -50.99 12.63 -3.30
N ILE A 245 -50.26 11.73 -2.63
CA ILE A 245 -50.83 10.49 -2.08
C ILE A 245 -50.28 10.20 -0.68
N HIS A 246 -51.18 10.40 0.28
CA HIS A 246 -51.55 9.52 1.40
C HIS A 246 -50.52 8.52 1.96
N GLY A 247 -50.31 8.60 3.27
CA GLY A 247 -49.60 7.58 4.03
C GLY A 247 -50.29 6.23 4.07
N MET A 248 -49.49 5.17 4.20
CA MET A 248 -49.97 3.88 4.69
C MET A 248 -48.88 3.15 5.49
N LYS A 249 -49.30 2.84 6.71
CA LYS A 249 -48.85 1.85 7.71
C LYS A 249 -47.73 0.87 7.35
N ASN A 250 -46.86 0.73 8.36
CA ASN A 250 -46.16 -0.48 8.80
C ASN A 250 -46.81 -1.80 8.34
N THR A 251 -46.05 -2.59 7.58
CA THR A 251 -46.07 -4.05 7.67
C THR A 251 -44.63 -4.53 7.71
N LYS A 252 -44.27 -5.17 8.83
CA LYS A 252 -43.23 -6.18 8.87
C LYS A 252 -43.56 -7.17 7.75
N ASP A 253 -42.63 -7.38 6.82
CA ASP A 253 -42.40 -8.71 6.28
C ASP A 253 -41.03 -8.79 5.59
N SER A 254 -40.32 -9.82 6.03
CA SER A 254 -39.19 -10.51 5.45
C SER A 254 -39.13 -10.44 3.92
N SER A 255 -38.01 -9.95 3.36
CA SER A 255 -37.69 -10.19 1.96
C SER A 255 -36.35 -10.92 1.85
N GLY A 256 -36.45 -12.20 1.46
CA GLY A 256 -35.33 -13.09 1.20
C GLY A 256 -34.61 -12.73 -0.10
N HIS A 257 -33.54 -11.94 0.01
CA HIS A 257 -32.56 -11.73 -1.05
C HIS A 257 -31.14 -12.17 -0.66
N ALA A 258 -30.98 -12.91 0.44
CA ALA A 258 -29.70 -13.44 0.90
C ALA A 258 -29.37 -14.89 0.43
N ALA A 259 -30.25 -15.53 -0.36
CA ALA A 259 -30.14 -16.97 -0.65
C ALA A 259 -29.39 -17.34 -1.94
N LEU A 260 -29.00 -16.38 -2.78
CA LEU A 260 -28.31 -16.66 -4.05
C LEU A 260 -26.78 -16.67 -3.97
N GLY A 261 -26.19 -16.19 -2.87
CA GLY A 261 -24.74 -16.19 -2.66
C GLY A 261 -24.14 -17.48 -2.09
N ILE A 262 -24.97 -18.40 -1.58
CA ILE A 262 -24.50 -19.60 -0.86
C ILE A 262 -24.52 -20.86 -1.76
N MET A 263 -25.25 -20.85 -2.88
CA MET A 263 -25.48 -22.07 -3.66
C MET A 263 -24.29 -22.50 -4.54
N VAL A 264 -23.35 -21.59 -4.85
CA VAL A 264 -22.18 -21.92 -5.68
C VAL A 264 -21.11 -22.70 -4.90
N ILE A 265 -21.03 -22.54 -3.57
CA ILE A 265 -20.03 -23.22 -2.76
C ILE A 265 -20.40 -24.69 -2.51
N ASN A 266 -21.69 -25.01 -2.39
CA ASN A 266 -22.14 -26.39 -2.13
C ASN A 266 -22.01 -27.34 -3.33
N THR A 267 -21.93 -26.86 -4.57
CA THR A 267 -21.83 -27.77 -5.73
C THR A 267 -20.41 -28.27 -5.98
N MET A 268 -19.37 -27.54 -5.56
CA MET A 268 -17.97 -27.98 -5.75
C MET A 268 -17.51 -29.02 -4.72
N VAL A 269 -18.11 -29.07 -3.53
CA VAL A 269 -17.77 -30.09 -2.52
C VAL A 269 -18.36 -31.47 -2.88
N ALA A 270 -19.50 -31.51 -3.58
CA ALA A 270 -20.15 -32.78 -3.95
C ALA A 270 -19.41 -33.55 -5.06
N ILE A 271 -18.71 -32.87 -5.96
CA ILE A 271 -17.96 -33.52 -7.06
C ILE A 271 -16.65 -34.14 -6.56
N GLY A 272 -16.03 -33.57 -5.52
CA GLY A 272 -14.80 -34.10 -4.92
C GLY A 272 -14.98 -35.43 -4.17
N LEU A 273 -16.19 -35.72 -3.67
CA LEU A 273 -16.47 -36.94 -2.90
C LEU A 273 -16.88 -38.15 -3.77
N MET A 274 -17.17 -37.96 -5.05
CA MET A 274 -17.52 -39.04 -5.98
C MET A 274 -16.32 -39.62 -6.74
N ALA A 275 -15.13 -39.02 -6.63
CA ALA A 275 -13.90 -39.50 -7.27
C ALA A 275 -12.97 -40.29 -6.32
N ALA A 276 -13.41 -40.55 -5.08
CA ALA A 276 -12.64 -41.23 -4.04
C ALA A 276 -13.20 -42.63 -3.68
N PHE A 277 -14.04 -43.20 -4.54
CA PHE A 277 -14.44 -44.61 -4.50
C PHE A 277 -14.12 -45.29 -5.83
#